data_AF-A0A5E4J5G6-F1
#
_entry.id   AF-A0A5E4J5G6-F1
#
_cell.length_a   1.000
_cell.length_b   1.000
_cell.length_c   1.000
_cell.angle_alpha   90.00
_cell.angle_beta   90.00
_cell.angle_gamma   90.00
#
_symmetry.space_group_name_H-M   'P 1'
#
loop_
_entity.id
_entity.type
_entity.pdbx_description
1 polymer ?
#
loop_
_entity_poly.entity_id
_entity_poly.type
_entity_poly.pdbx_seq_one_letter_code
_entity_poly.pdbx_strand_id
1 'polypeptide(L)'
;MPYESINELPKSVRNLPSRAKIIYMKAYNSFWEESDDANDAAREKASHEAAWSAVKEQYEKDDETGEWVKVGEMAGKRSRHVIRHRKSRPSGTASVVKAHA
;
A
#
# COMPACT_ATOMS: atom_id res chain seq x y z
N MET A 1 -19.72 -11.19 10.86
CA MET A 1 -19.38 -12.49 11.54
C MET A 1 -17.86 -12.66 11.54
N PRO A 2 -17.22 -13.16 12.61
CA PRO A 2 -15.78 -13.38 12.61
C PRO A 2 -15.38 -14.42 11.55
N TYR A 3 -14.22 -14.25 10.95
CA TYR A 3 -13.68 -15.19 9.98
C TYR A 3 -12.92 -16.30 10.73
N GLU A 4 -13.23 -17.57 10.45
CA GLU A 4 -12.53 -18.72 11.04
C GLU A 4 -11.23 -19.02 10.28
N SER A 5 -11.23 -18.76 8.97
CA SER A 5 -10.07 -19.02 8.12
C SER A 5 -9.79 -17.93 7.10
N ILE A 6 -8.51 -17.77 6.73
CA ILE A 6 -8.05 -16.91 5.63
C ILE A 6 -8.67 -17.28 4.27
N ASN A 7 -9.21 -18.49 4.15
CA ASN A 7 -9.89 -18.96 2.94
C ASN A 7 -11.32 -18.44 2.85
N GLU A 8 -11.98 -18.06 3.94
CA GLU A 8 -13.35 -17.51 3.90
C GLU A 8 -13.38 -16.02 3.54
N LEU A 9 -12.20 -15.41 3.50
CA LEU A 9 -12.06 -14.00 3.16
C LEU A 9 -12.59 -13.70 1.74
N PRO A 10 -13.08 -12.47 1.50
CA PRO A 10 -13.57 -12.04 0.19
C PRO A 10 -12.53 -12.24 -0.92
N LYS A 11 -12.97 -12.44 -2.18
CA LYS A 11 -12.08 -12.61 -3.34
C LYS A 11 -11.00 -11.54 -3.44
N SER A 12 -11.33 -10.29 -3.12
CA SER A 12 -10.37 -9.16 -3.13
C SER A 12 -9.23 -9.34 -2.13
N VAL A 13 -9.48 -9.99 -1.00
CA VAL A 13 -8.51 -10.29 0.06
C VAL A 13 -7.77 -11.61 -0.23
N ARG A 14 -8.40 -12.55 -0.94
CA ARG A 14 -7.75 -13.81 -1.36
C ARG A 14 -6.57 -13.59 -2.30
N ASN A 15 -6.52 -12.47 -3.03
CA ASN A 15 -5.39 -12.11 -3.89
C ASN A 15 -4.19 -11.52 -3.14
N LEU A 16 -4.31 -11.31 -1.82
CA LEU A 16 -3.22 -10.81 -0.99
C LEU A 16 -2.19 -11.89 -0.65
N PRO A 17 -0.98 -11.50 -0.25
CA PRO A 17 -0.02 -12.41 0.37
C PRO A 17 -0.59 -13.10 1.62
N SER A 18 -0.17 -14.33 1.91
CA SER A 18 -0.68 -15.12 3.05
C SER A 18 -0.60 -14.38 4.38
N ARG A 19 0.48 -13.62 4.61
CA ARG A 19 0.66 -12.84 5.85
C ARG A 19 -0.31 -11.66 5.94
N ALA A 20 -0.63 -11.01 4.83
CA ALA A 20 -1.62 -9.94 4.78
C ALA A 20 -3.03 -10.47 5.09
N LYS A 21 -3.39 -11.65 4.59
CA LYS A 21 -4.67 -12.32 4.93
C LYS A 21 -4.81 -12.57 6.43
N ILE A 22 -3.73 -13.00 7.09
CA ILE A 22 -3.72 -13.25 8.53
C ILE A 22 -3.92 -11.94 9.31
N ILE A 23 -3.26 -10.86 8.89
CA ILE A 23 -3.42 -9.53 9.52
C ILE A 23 -4.87 -9.06 9.37
N TYR A 24 -5.43 -9.20 8.17
CA TYR A 24 -6.81 -8.85 7.88
C TYR A 24 -7.79 -9.58 8.80
N MET A 25 -7.69 -10.91 8.87
CA MET A 25 -8.55 -11.75 9.70
C MET A 25 -8.47 -11.36 11.17
N LYS A 26 -7.25 -11.15 11.69
CA LYS A 26 -7.05 -10.74 13.09
C LYS A 26 -7.64 -9.36 13.38
N ALA A 27 -7.39 -8.39 12.51
CA ALA A 27 -7.91 -7.04 12.67
C ALA A 27 -9.44 -7.02 12.61
N TYR A 28 -10.03 -7.77 11.67
CA TYR A 28 -11.47 -7.94 11.57
C TYR A 28 -12.05 -8.57 12.83
N ASN A 29 -11.52 -9.71 13.28
CA ASN A 29 -12.05 -10.41 14.45
C ASN A 29 -11.93 -9.55 15.72
N SER A 30 -10.83 -8.82 15.87
CA SER A 30 -10.63 -7.88 17.00
C SER A 30 -11.67 -6.75 16.99
N PHE A 31 -11.88 -6.10 15.85
CA PHE A 31 -12.89 -5.05 15.71
C PHE A 31 -14.30 -5.60 15.86
N TRP A 32 -14.54 -6.81 15.35
CA TRP A 32 -15.82 -7.48 15.48
C TRP A 32 -16.11 -7.70 16.97
N GLU A 33 -15.19 -8.27 17.74
CA GLU A 33 -15.38 -8.48 19.19
C GLU A 33 -15.61 -7.18 19.97
N GLU A 34 -14.95 -6.09 19.58
CA GLU A 34 -15.06 -4.79 20.26
C GLU A 34 -16.33 -3.99 19.88
N SER A 35 -16.90 -4.21 18.69
CA SER A 35 -18.16 -3.54 18.30
C SER A 35 -19.35 -4.11 19.07
N ASP A 36 -20.00 -3.27 19.86
CA ASP A 36 -21.28 -3.55 20.53
C ASP A 36 -22.52 -3.13 19.70
N ASP A 37 -22.32 -2.91 18.40
CA ASP A 37 -23.39 -2.47 17.51
C ASP A 37 -24.51 -3.52 17.38
N ALA A 38 -25.75 -3.07 17.64
CA ALA A 38 -26.95 -3.89 17.48
C ALA A 38 -27.29 -4.19 16.00
N ASN A 39 -26.63 -3.52 15.05
CA ASN A 39 -26.83 -3.72 13.63
C ASN A 39 -25.64 -4.48 13.01
N ASP A 40 -25.83 -5.77 12.76
CA ASP A 40 -24.81 -6.65 12.19
C ASP A 40 -24.24 -6.14 10.86
N ALA A 41 -25.06 -5.51 10.01
CA ALA A 41 -24.60 -5.01 8.70
C ALA A 41 -23.66 -3.81 8.84
N ALA A 42 -23.94 -2.90 9.78
CA ALA A 42 -23.09 -1.75 10.06
C ALA A 42 -21.77 -2.20 10.71
N ARG A 43 -21.87 -3.11 11.69
CA ARG A 43 -20.73 -3.73 12.36
C ARG A 43 -19.80 -4.42 11.38
N GLU A 44 -20.36 -5.20 10.46
CA GLU A 44 -19.59 -5.93 9.45
C GLU A 44 -18.85 -4.98 8.52
N LYS A 45 -19.53 -3.92 8.05
CA LYS A 45 -18.91 -2.90 7.19
C LYS A 45 -17.76 -2.17 7.91
N ALA A 46 -17.97 -1.74 9.14
CA ALA A 46 -16.95 -1.06 9.93
C ALA A 46 -15.73 -1.96 10.20
N SER A 47 -15.98 -3.22 10.58
CA SER A 47 -14.93 -4.23 10.80
C SER A 47 -14.13 -4.49 9.52
N HIS A 48 -14.80 -4.53 8.37
CA HIS A 48 -14.16 -4.65 7.06
C HIS A 48 -13.24 -3.47 6.74
N GLU A 49 -13.70 -2.24 6.97
CA GLU A 49 -12.92 -1.03 6.74
C GLU A 49 -11.69 -0.97 7.65
N ALA A 50 -11.85 -1.28 8.94
CA ALA A 50 -10.75 -1.33 9.89
C ALA A 50 -9.70 -2.39 9.52
N ALA A 51 -10.15 -3.59 9.14
CA ALA A 51 -9.26 -4.65 8.69
C ALA A 51 -8.47 -4.27 7.42
N TRP A 52 -9.12 -3.56 6.49
CA TRP A 52 -8.44 -3.03 5.30
C TRP A 52 -7.41 -1.96 5.64
N SER A 53 -7.68 -1.10 6.63
CA SER A 53 -6.70 -0.10 7.09
C SER A 53 -5.45 -0.78 7.65
N ALA A 54 -5.60 -1.80 8.50
CA ALA A 54 -4.46 -2.55 9.05
C ALA A 54 -3.61 -3.24 7.96
N VAL A 55 -4.26 -3.76 6.91
CA VAL A 55 -3.53 -4.31 5.75
C VAL A 55 -2.79 -3.20 5.01
N LYS A 56 -3.45 -2.06 4.75
CA LYS A 56 -2.86 -0.92 4.01
C LYS A 56 -1.65 -0.30 4.72
N GLU A 57 -1.61 -0.33 6.04
CA GLU A 57 -0.45 0.13 6.82
C GLU A 57 0.82 -0.72 6.57
N GLN A 58 0.64 -2.02 6.29
CA GLN A 58 1.75 -2.96 6.11
C GLN A 58 2.00 -3.31 4.65
N TYR A 59 0.97 -3.24 3.80
CA TYR A 59 0.97 -3.61 2.39
C TYR A 59 0.32 -2.52 1.54
N GLU A 60 1.00 -2.10 0.48
CA GLU A 60 0.48 -1.16 -0.50
C GLU A 60 0.25 -1.89 -1.82
N LYS A 61 -0.84 -1.57 -2.50
CA LYS A 61 -1.10 -2.09 -3.84
C LYS A 61 -0.20 -1.35 -4.82
N ASP A 62 0.62 -2.10 -5.53
CA ASP A 62 1.43 -1.62 -6.64
C ASP A 62 0.49 -1.31 -7.83
N ASP A 63 0.50 -0.06 -8.29
CA ASP A 63 -0.35 0.37 -9.40
C ASP A 63 0.19 -0.13 -10.75
N GLU A 64 1.50 -0.40 -10.84
CA GLU A 64 2.16 -0.89 -12.05
C GLU A 64 1.86 -2.38 -12.28
N THR A 65 1.92 -3.20 -11.23
CA THR A 65 1.68 -4.66 -11.33
C THR A 65 0.29 -5.10 -10.88
N GLY A 66 -0.42 -4.25 -10.13
CA GLY A 66 -1.69 -4.60 -9.49
C GLY A 66 -1.55 -5.52 -8.27
N GLU A 67 -0.33 -5.85 -7.86
CA GLU A 67 -0.04 -6.77 -6.75
C GLU A 67 0.14 -6.03 -5.42
N TRP A 68 -0.07 -6.72 -4.30
CA TRP A 68 0.13 -6.13 -2.98
C TRP A 68 1.54 -6.41 -2.47
N VAL A 69 2.32 -5.35 -2.28
CA VAL A 69 3.70 -5.42 -1.82
C VAL A 69 3.83 -4.80 -0.43
N LYS A 70 4.74 -5.33 0.40
CA LYS A 70 4.96 -4.77 1.74
C LYS A 70 5.48 -3.33 1.62
N VAL A 71 4.94 -2.39 2.41
CA VAL A 71 5.30 -0.95 2.34
C VAL A 71 6.82 -0.74 2.43
N GLY A 72 7.51 -1.50 3.28
CA GLY A 72 8.97 -1.47 3.40
C GLY A 72 9.73 -1.87 2.12
N GLU A 73 9.17 -2.73 1.27
CA GLU A 73 9.75 -3.04 -0.05
C GLU A 73 9.41 -1.97 -1.09
N MET A 74 8.21 -1.38 -1.04
CA MET A 74 7.80 -0.37 -2.02
C MET A 74 8.60 0.95 -1.86
N ALA A 75 8.95 1.33 -0.63
CA ALA A 75 9.84 2.47 -0.36
C ALA A 75 11.20 2.33 -1.08
N GLY A 76 11.73 1.10 -1.16
CA GLY A 76 12.95 0.79 -1.91
C GLY A 76 12.78 0.77 -3.44
N LYS A 77 11.56 0.59 -3.97
CA LYS A 77 11.25 0.66 -5.42
C LYS A 77 11.02 2.11 -5.87
N ARG A 78 10.18 2.86 -5.17
CA ARG A 78 9.91 4.30 -5.43
C ARG A 78 11.20 5.13 -5.34
N SER A 79 12.08 4.81 -4.39
CA SER A 79 13.40 5.46 -4.26
C SER A 79 14.36 5.13 -5.41
N ARG A 80 14.24 3.95 -6.04
CA ARG A 80 15.03 3.61 -7.24
C ARG A 80 14.53 4.34 -8.50
N HIS A 81 13.25 4.71 -8.54
CA HIS A 81 12.65 5.38 -9.70
C HIS A 81 12.89 6.90 -9.75
N VAL A 82 13.29 7.53 -8.65
CA VAL A 82 13.64 8.98 -8.63
C VAL A 82 15.08 9.30 -9.07
N ILE A 83 15.90 8.31 -9.45
CA ILE A 83 17.31 8.53 -9.86
C ILE A 83 17.51 8.51 -11.38
N ARG A 84 16.47 8.25 -12.19
CA ARG A 84 16.63 8.14 -13.66
C ARG A 84 15.86 9.20 -14.46
N HIS A 85 16.13 10.48 -14.21
CA HIS A 85 15.94 11.55 -15.21
C HIS A 85 16.98 12.67 -15.06
N ARG A 86 18.27 12.33 -15.21
CA ARG A 86 19.29 13.35 -15.53
C ARG A 86 20.36 12.81 -16.48
N LYS A 87 19.91 12.31 -17.63
CA LYS A 87 20.68 12.17 -18.87
C LYS A 87 19.67 12.61 -19.94
N SER A 88 19.76 13.77 -20.58
CA SER A 88 20.88 14.26 -21.37
C SER A 88 20.63 15.73 -21.74
N ARG A 89 21.68 16.55 -21.74
CA ARG A 89 21.89 17.57 -22.78
C ARG A 89 23.37 18.02 -22.78
N PRO A 90 24.16 17.60 -23.78
CA PRO A 90 25.47 18.18 -24.05
C PRO A 90 25.36 19.22 -25.18
N SER A 91 25.85 20.44 -24.95
CA SER A 91 26.29 21.45 -25.94
C SER A 91 26.52 22.74 -25.15
N GLY A 92 27.74 23.22 -24.89
CA GLY A 92 28.81 23.42 -25.84
C GLY A 92 28.70 24.84 -26.38
N THR A 93 29.23 25.83 -25.64
CA THR A 93 29.85 27.06 -26.18
C THR A 93 30.72 27.69 -25.10
N ALA A 94 32.03 27.52 -25.24
CA ALA A 94 33.01 28.45 -24.74
C ALA A 94 32.95 29.75 -25.57
N SER A 95 33.12 30.91 -24.92
CA SER A 95 33.68 32.17 -25.43
C SER A 95 33.35 33.27 -24.41
N VAL A 96 34.30 33.59 -23.53
CA VAL A 96 35.27 34.69 -23.69
C VAL A 96 34.69 36.02 -23.18
N VAL A 97 35.25 36.40 -22.03
CA VAL A 97 35.55 37.76 -21.54
C VAL A 97 35.27 38.91 -22.50
N LYS A 98 34.63 39.97 -21.97
CA LYS A 98 35.01 41.34 -22.30
C LYS A 98 34.74 42.29 -21.15
N ALA A 99 35.83 42.88 -20.67
CA ALA A 99 35.86 44.07 -19.83
C ALA A 99 35.33 45.29 -20.59
N HIS A 100 34.75 46.24 -19.85
CA HIS A 100 34.73 47.67 -20.12
C HIS A 100 34.46 48.33 -18.76
N ALA A 101 35.48 48.96 -18.17
CA ALA A 101 35.79 50.39 -18.24
C ALA A 101 34.95 51.19 -17.23
#